data_AF-A0A966E244-F1
#
_entry.id   AF-A0A966E244-F1
#
_cell.length_a   1.000
_cell.length_b   1.000
_cell.length_c   1.000
_cell.angle_alpha   90.00
_cell.angle_beta   90.00
_cell.angle_gamma   90.00
#
_symmetry.space_group_name_H-M   'P 1'
#
loop_
_entity.id
_entity.type
_entity.pdbx_description
1 polymer ?
#
loop_
_entity_poly.entity_id
_entity_poly.type
_entity_poly.pdbx_seq_one_letter_code
_entity_poly.pdbx_strand_id
1 'polypeptide(L)' 'DNPYYDACVRFCERWDQRAFDPDYDTLPLETFEPMVRRLFAEPKQKFV' A
#
# COMPACT_ATOMS: atom_id res chain seq x y z
N ASP A 1 -4.32 20.95 -10.82
CA ASP A 1 -4.18 20.58 -9.40
C ASP A 1 -4.95 19.30 -9.16
N ASN A 2 -4.35 18.27 -8.57
CA ASN A 2 -5.03 16.99 -8.33
C ASN A 2 -5.04 16.70 -6.83
N PRO A 3 -6.20 16.33 -6.23
CA PRO A 3 -6.31 16.09 -4.79
C PRO A 3 -5.39 14.99 -4.25
N TYR A 4 -4.85 14.14 -5.12
CA TYR A 4 -3.98 13.02 -4.74
C TYR A 4 -2.50 13.28 -5.03
N TYR A 5 -2.12 14.45 -5.56
CA TYR A 5 -0.73 14.73 -5.94
C TYR A 5 0.25 14.50 -4.78
N ASP A 6 0.01 15.13 -3.62
CA ASP A 6 0.89 14.98 -2.46
C ASP A 6 0.90 13.56 -1.89
N ALA A 7 -0.21 12.83 -2.04
CA ALA A 7 -0.29 11.43 -1.62
C ALA A 7 0.60 10.56 -2.51
N CYS A 8 0.59 10.79 -3.83
CA CYS A 8 1.46 10.11 -4.77
C CYS A 8 2.93 10.43 -4.50
N VAL A 9 3.28 11.70 -4.27
CA VAL A 9 4.67 12.10 -3.96
C VAL A 9 5.18 11.36 -2.73
N ARG A 10 4.42 11.37 -1.63
CA ARG A 10 4.80 10.63 -0.41
C ARG A 10 4.88 9.13 -0.64
N PHE A 11 4.00 8.59 -1.48
CA PHE A 11 3.99 7.17 -1.77
C PHE A 11 5.28 6.75 -2.50
N CYS A 12 5.62 7.51 -3.55
CA CYS A 12 6.81 7.27 -4.36
C CYS A 12 8.09 7.36 -3.54
N GLU A 13 8.24 8.41 -2.73
CA GLU A 13 9.43 8.66 -1.91
C GLU A 13 9.69 7.57 -0.86
N ARG A 14 8.61 7.08 -0.22
CA ARG A 14 8.72 6.23 0.96
C ARG A 14 8.64 4.75 0.66
N TRP A 15 7.88 4.34 -0.35
CA TRP A 15 7.61 2.93 -0.61
C TRP A 15 8.00 2.53 -2.05
N ASP A 16 7.44 3.17 -3.08
CA ASP A 16 7.60 2.71 -4.47
C ASP A 16 9.06 2.67 -4.93
N GLN A 17 9.78 3.80 -4.84
CA GLN A 17 11.17 3.86 -5.28
C GLN A 17 12.10 2.97 -4.44
N ARG A 18 11.80 2.82 -3.14
CA ARG A 18 12.63 2.04 -2.21
C ARG A 18 12.47 0.54 -2.39
N ALA A 19 11.30 0.08 -2.84
CA ALA A 19 11.00 -1.34 -3.02
C ALA A 19 11.84 -2.02 -4.12
N PHE A 20 12.52 -1.24 -4.97
CA PHE A 20 13.43 -1.77 -6.00
C PHE A 20 14.85 -2.06 -5.50
N ASP A 21 15.20 -1.66 -4.27
CA ASP A 21 16.48 -1.99 -3.67
C ASP A 21 16.51 -3.50 -3.31
N PRO A 22 17.41 -4.30 -3.92
CA PRO A 22 17.48 -5.74 -3.66
C PRO A 22 17.90 -6.07 -2.21
N ASP A 23 18.55 -5.13 -1.53
CA ASP A 23 18.99 -5.27 -0.14
C ASP A 23 17.98 -4.67 0.86
N TYR A 24 16.79 -4.25 0.39
CA TYR A 24 15.75 -3.69 1.24
C TYR A 24 15.24 -4.73 2.25
N ASP A 25 15.25 -4.36 3.52
CA ASP A 25 14.70 -5.21 4.57
C ASP A 25 13.18 -5.36 4.38
N THR A 26 12.76 -6.58 4.01
CA THR A 26 11.38 -6.91 3.69
C THR A 26 10.84 -7.96 4.63
N LEU A 27 9.59 -7.77 5.06
CA LEU A 27 8.88 -8.74 5.86
C LEU A 27 8.29 -9.85 4.96
N PRO A 28 8.15 -11.09 5.46
CA PRO A 28 7.43 -12.15 4.75
C PRO A 28 5.98 -11.76 4.46
N LEU A 29 5.41 -12.30 3.39
CA LEU A 29 4.06 -11.98 2.93
C LEU A 29 2.99 -12.27 4.00
N GLU A 30 3.18 -13.34 4.76
CA GLU A 30 2.31 -13.80 5.84
C GLU A 30 2.12 -12.72 6.92
N THR A 31 3.11 -11.83 7.09
CA THR A 31 3.04 -10.70 8.02
C THR A 31 1.88 -9.75 7.66
N PHE A 32 1.58 -9.60 6.38
CA PHE A 32 0.57 -8.67 5.88
C PHE A 32 -0.80 -9.34 5.67
N GLU A 33 -0.85 -10.67 5.58
CA GLU A 33 -2.08 -11.43 5.30
C GLU A 33 -3.26 -11.04 6.20
N PRO A 34 -3.13 -10.92 7.55
CA PRO A 34 -4.25 -10.54 8.41
C PRO A 34 -4.77 -9.13 8.10
N MET A 35 -3.89 -8.21 7.71
CA MET A 35 -4.24 -6.83 7.38
C MET A 35 -5.04 -6.77 6.08
N VAL A 36 -4.61 -7.53 5.07
CA VAL A 36 -5.31 -7.64 3.79
C VAL A 36 -6.69 -8.25 4.01
N ARG A 37 -6.79 -9.36 4.76
CA ARG A 37 -8.08 -9.98 5.10
C ARG A 37 -9.02 -8.98 5.78
N ARG A 38 -8.51 -8.18 6.74
CA ARG A 38 -9.31 -7.13 7.40
C ARG A 38 -9.75 -6.03 6.43
N LEU A 39 -8.91 -5.62 5.49
CA LEU A 39 -9.24 -4.58 4.50
C LEU A 39 -10.41 -4.99 3.60
N PHE A 40 -10.48 -6.29 3.26
CA PHE A 40 -11.51 -6.87 2.39
C PHE A 40 -12.66 -7.53 3.15
N ALA A 41 -12.66 -7.50 4.48
CA ALA A 41 -13.72 -8.09 5.30
C ALA A 41 -15.09 -7.44 5.06
N GLU A 42 -15.12 -6.16 4.66
CA GLU A 42 -16.34 -5.41 4.37
C GLU A 42 -16.20 -4.63 3.05
N PRO A 43 -17.21 -4.64 2.16
CA PRO A 43 -17.18 -3.85 0.94
C PRO A 43 -17.15 -2.35 1.24
N LYS A 44 -16.07 -1.65 0.83
CA LYS A 44 -15.98 -0.19 0.97
C LYS A 44 -16.79 0.59 -0.06
N GLN A 45 -17.11 -0.06 -1.18
CA GLN A 45 -18.00 0.46 -2.20
C GLN A 45 -19.21 -0.46 -2.22
N LYS A 46 -20.37 0.06 -1.84
CA LYS A 46 -21.64 -0.60 -2.15
C LYS A 46 -21.82 -0.41 -3.65
N PHE A 47 -21.81 -1.50 -4.42
CA PHE A 47 -22.32 -1.45 -5.77
C PHE A 47 -23.82 -1.17 -5.65
N VAL A 48 -24.18 0.11 -5.75
CA VAL A 48 -25.56 0.57 -5.94
C VAL A 48 -25.68 0.99 -7.40
#